data_AF-A0A959Z7C1-F1
#
_entry.id   AF-A0A959Z7C1-F1
#
_cell.length_a   1.000
_cell.length_b   1.000
_cell.length_c   1.000
_cell.angle_alpha   90.00
_cell.angle_beta   90.00
_cell.angle_gamma   90.00
#
_symmetry.space_group_name_H-M   'P 1'
#
loop_
_entity.id
_entity.type
_entity.pdbx_description
1 polymer ?
#
loop_
_entity_poly.entity_id
_entity_poly.type
_entity_poly.pdbx_seq_one_letter_code
_entity_poly.pdbx_strand_id
1 'polypeptide(L)'
;MNFLNKIFTSQIKGIHKEMGLHPITLKFRDSREKDFLDYYFLYSLDFVRISLLFSIIFYLIFFALDVVIFPEYKLTFFLIRFIVTFPIAFFIFLITYNKQFAKNWQLLLFLLVQVAGIAIIAMIFYSSKTYQYNYYVGLLLVLMYNYMFSKLRFIWATLSGWLQFTLYAFALYFYFDIPFENSYMDLFFYASANVFGMTAAYFTEYYSRREFYIIFLLNNEKRKVEHFNQQLEIKVEERTKELKEINKQLIEKNKALNASEKELSRHKSELEELVKLRTHELQSQYEQLGEKNEELKKFNDLFVGREFRIKELRDQITELKKQISELNTD
;
A
#
# COMPACT_ATOMS: atom_id res chain seq x y z
N MET A 1 -27.11 29.48 -2.48
CA MET A 1 -26.13 28.56 -1.84
C MET A 1 -26.75 27.36 -1.10
N ASN A 2 -28.05 27.32 -0.80
CA ASN A 2 -28.64 26.32 0.13
C ASN A 2 -29.43 25.14 -0.47
N PHE A 3 -29.80 25.15 -1.76
CA PHE A 3 -30.67 24.10 -2.31
C PHE A 3 -29.89 22.84 -2.74
N LEU A 4 -28.83 23.01 -3.54
CA LEU A 4 -27.96 21.90 -3.97
C LEU A 4 -27.27 21.21 -2.79
N ASN A 5 -26.86 21.97 -1.77
CA ASN A 5 -26.31 21.42 -0.54
C ASN A 5 -27.32 20.58 0.27
N LYS A 6 -28.64 20.73 0.05
CA LYS A 6 -29.66 19.96 0.76
C LYS A 6 -30.00 18.63 0.07
N ILE A 7 -29.74 18.53 -1.24
CA ILE A 7 -30.05 17.36 -2.08
C ILE A 7 -29.04 16.22 -1.87
N PHE A 8 -27.78 16.54 -1.56
CA PHE A 8 -26.77 15.51 -1.29
C PHE A 8 -27.05 14.82 0.05
N THR A 9 -27.27 13.50 0.00
CA THR A 9 -27.43 12.63 1.17
C THR A 9 -26.24 12.75 2.12
N SER A 10 -26.46 12.48 3.41
CA SER A 10 -25.42 12.49 4.46
C SER A 10 -24.17 11.72 4.04
N GLN A 11 -24.34 10.54 3.41
CA GLN A 11 -23.25 9.73 2.87
C GLN A 11 -22.46 10.44 1.76
N ILE A 12 -23.13 11.06 0.78
CA ILE A 12 -22.43 11.75 -0.31
C ILE A 12 -21.63 12.94 0.23
N LYS A 13 -22.16 13.67 1.22
CA LYS A 13 -21.42 14.74 1.90
C LYS A 13 -20.20 14.23 2.66
N GLY A 14 -20.32 13.09 3.34
CA GLY A 14 -19.20 12.43 4.01
C GLY A 14 -18.07 12.11 3.04
N ILE A 15 -18.39 11.49 1.90
CA ILE A 15 -17.41 11.09 0.89
C ILE A 15 -16.78 12.32 0.22
N HIS A 16 -17.53 13.40 -0.05
CA HIS A 16 -16.94 14.64 -0.59
C HIS A 16 -15.91 15.25 0.39
N LYS A 17 -16.20 15.19 1.69
CA LYS A 17 -15.30 15.70 2.73
C LYS A 17 -14.05 14.84 2.85
N GLU A 18 -14.19 13.51 2.80
CA GLU A 18 -13.05 12.57 2.81
C GLU A 18 -12.15 12.78 1.59
N MET A 19 -12.72 12.96 0.40
CA MET A 19 -11.95 13.24 -0.81
C MET A 19 -11.39 14.67 -0.85
N GLY A 20 -11.92 15.60 -0.06
CA GLY A 20 -11.53 17.02 -0.09
C GLY A 20 -12.05 17.78 -1.33
N LEU A 21 -13.22 17.40 -1.83
CA LEU A 21 -13.86 18.03 -2.99
C LEU A 21 -14.72 19.24 -2.60
N HIS A 22 -14.78 20.24 -3.47
CA HIS A 22 -15.79 21.30 -3.37
C HIS A 22 -17.14 20.81 -3.94
N PRO A 23 -18.27 20.93 -3.23
CA PRO A 23 -19.54 20.27 -3.60
C PRO A 23 -20.18 20.77 -4.90
N ILE A 24 -19.87 21.99 -5.34
CA ILE A 24 -20.47 22.58 -6.55
C ILE A 24 -19.52 22.47 -7.75
N THR A 25 -18.28 22.91 -7.59
CA THR A 25 -17.28 22.94 -8.66
C THR A 25 -16.56 21.61 -8.85
N LEU A 26 -16.74 20.67 -7.92
CA LEU A 26 -16.05 19.39 -7.84
C LEU A 26 -14.53 19.46 -7.75
N LYS A 27 -13.91 20.65 -7.68
CA LYS A 27 -12.45 20.77 -7.60
C LYS A 27 -11.89 20.17 -6.30
N PHE A 28 -10.73 19.51 -6.39
CA PHE A 28 -9.92 19.21 -5.22
C PHE A 28 -9.39 20.52 -4.62
N ARG A 29 -9.31 20.59 -3.28
CA ARG A 29 -8.88 21.79 -2.56
C ARG A 29 -7.36 21.96 -2.46
N ASP A 30 -6.59 20.97 -2.90
CA ASP A 30 -5.15 20.89 -2.73
C ASP A 30 -4.42 20.61 -4.06
N SER A 31 -3.13 20.28 -3.98
CA SER A 31 -2.28 20.02 -5.14
C SER A 31 -2.77 18.89 -6.05
N ARG A 32 -3.65 17.99 -5.55
CA ARG A 32 -4.21 16.87 -6.32
C ARG A 32 -5.06 17.34 -7.50
N GLU A 33 -5.56 18.58 -7.50
CA GLU A 33 -6.31 19.10 -8.65
C GLU A 33 -5.45 19.09 -9.92
N LYS A 34 -4.17 19.45 -9.83
CA LYS A 34 -3.28 19.46 -11.00
C LYS A 34 -3.08 18.05 -11.54
N ASP A 35 -2.75 17.12 -10.65
CA ASP A 35 -2.57 15.70 -10.98
C ASP A 35 -3.85 15.09 -11.56
N PHE A 36 -5.02 15.48 -11.03
CA PHE A 36 -6.31 15.08 -11.58
C PHE A 36 -6.54 15.61 -12.99
N LEU A 37 -6.19 16.87 -13.29
CA LEU A 37 -6.39 17.44 -14.62
C LEU A 37 -5.54 16.73 -15.67
N ASP A 38 -4.30 16.39 -15.33
CA ASP A 38 -3.40 15.62 -16.19
C ASP A 38 -3.93 14.18 -16.38
N TYR A 39 -4.35 13.54 -15.29
CA TYR A 39 -5.00 12.23 -15.33
C TYR A 39 -6.27 12.24 -16.20
N TYR A 40 -7.15 13.22 -16.00
CA TYR A 40 -8.44 13.32 -16.67
C TYR A 40 -8.26 13.54 -18.18
N PHE A 41 -7.26 14.33 -18.59
CA PHE A 41 -6.90 14.48 -19.99
C PHE A 41 -6.46 13.15 -20.60
N LEU A 42 -5.47 12.47 -20.00
CA LEU A 42 -4.93 11.22 -20.53
C LEU A 42 -6.00 10.12 -20.60
N TYR A 43 -6.80 9.98 -19.54
CA TYR A 43 -7.88 8.99 -19.46
C TYR A 43 -9.02 9.27 -20.45
N SER A 44 -9.30 10.54 -20.75
CA SER A 44 -10.41 10.92 -21.63
C SER A 44 -10.02 10.99 -23.11
N LEU A 45 -8.73 11.05 -23.45
CA LEU A 45 -8.27 11.40 -24.79
C LEU A 45 -8.78 10.45 -25.87
N ASP A 46 -8.70 9.14 -25.64
CA ASP A 46 -9.16 8.15 -26.63
C ASP A 46 -10.68 8.16 -26.77
N PHE A 47 -11.40 8.34 -25.66
CA PHE A 47 -12.85 8.50 -25.71
C PHE A 47 -13.24 9.76 -26.50
N VAL A 48 -12.54 10.89 -26.32
CA VAL A 48 -12.76 12.13 -27.07
C VAL A 48 -12.51 11.92 -28.56
N ARG A 49 -11.46 11.20 -28.95
CA ARG A 49 -11.18 10.89 -30.36
C ARG A 49 -12.28 10.06 -30.99
N ILE A 50 -12.71 9.01 -30.30
CA ILE A 50 -13.82 8.14 -30.74
C ILE A 50 -15.11 8.95 -30.83
N SER A 51 -15.40 9.80 -29.84
CA SER A 51 -16.62 10.61 -29.83
C SER A 51 -16.64 11.66 -30.94
N LEU A 52 -15.51 12.31 -31.23
CA LEU A 52 -15.37 13.23 -32.36
C LEU A 52 -15.58 12.51 -33.70
N LEU A 53 -14.97 11.33 -33.88
CA LEU A 53 -15.16 10.54 -35.09
C LEU A 53 -16.63 10.12 -35.25
N PHE A 54 -17.25 9.66 -34.16
CA PHE A 54 -18.67 9.33 -34.13
C PHE A 54 -19.54 10.54 -34.50
N SER A 55 -19.27 11.71 -33.94
CA SER A 55 -19.98 12.95 -34.28
C SER A 55 -19.84 13.33 -35.75
N ILE A 56 -18.64 13.19 -36.32
CA ILE A 56 -18.39 13.45 -37.75
C ILE A 56 -19.24 12.51 -38.61
N ILE A 57 -19.24 11.21 -38.30
CA ILE A 57 -20.05 10.21 -39.03
C ILE A 57 -21.54 10.53 -38.93
N PHE A 58 -22.05 10.82 -37.73
CA PHE A 58 -23.45 11.20 -37.56
C PHE A 58 -23.78 12.49 -38.31
N TYR A 59 -22.87 13.46 -38.35
CA TYR A 59 -23.06 14.69 -39.13
C TYR A 59 -23.26 14.41 -40.62
N LEU A 60 -22.54 13.43 -41.18
CA LEU A 60 -22.70 12.99 -42.58
C LEU A 60 -24.06 12.28 -42.79
N ILE A 61 -24.47 11.44 -41.85
CA ILE A 61 -25.77 10.74 -41.90
C ILE A 61 -26.92 11.75 -41.86
N PHE A 62 -26.84 12.74 -40.98
CA PHE A 62 -27.87 13.78 -40.88
C PHE A 62 -27.95 14.66 -42.13
N PHE A 63 -26.86 14.82 -42.88
CA PHE A 63 -26.95 15.50 -44.17
C PHE A 63 -27.80 14.73 -45.18
N ALA A 64 -27.69 13.39 -45.21
CA ALA A 64 -28.56 12.58 -46.07
C ALA A 64 -30.04 12.75 -45.68
N LEU A 65 -30.34 12.83 -44.38
CA LEU A 65 -31.67 13.16 -43.89
C LEU A 65 -32.12 14.55 -44.36
N ASP A 66 -31.24 15.55 -44.28
CA ASP A 66 -31.55 16.91 -44.68
C ASP A 66 -31.93 17.02 -46.17
N VAL A 67 -31.26 16.27 -47.04
CA VAL A 67 -31.57 16.25 -48.49
C VAL A 67 -32.96 15.66 -48.75
N VAL A 68 -33.37 14.65 -47.97
CA VAL A 68 -34.67 13.98 -48.13
C VAL A 68 -35.80 14.85 -47.58
N ILE A 69 -35.62 15.44 -46.40
CA ILE A 69 -36.68 16.18 -45.71
C ILE A 69 -36.76 17.64 -46.16
N PHE A 70 -35.62 18.27 -46.51
CA PHE A 70 -35.51 19.68 -46.88
C PHE A 70 -34.86 19.87 -48.25
N PRO A 71 -35.45 19.33 -49.34
CA PRO A 71 -34.86 19.40 -50.67
C PRO A 71 -34.66 20.85 -51.16
N GLU A 72 -35.51 21.78 -50.72
CA GLU A 72 -35.42 23.22 -51.04
C GLU A 72 -34.22 23.91 -50.37
N TYR A 73 -33.86 23.48 -49.15
CA TYR A 73 -32.81 24.11 -48.32
C TYR A 73 -31.49 23.34 -48.35
N LYS A 74 -31.39 22.30 -49.17
CA LYS A 74 -30.23 21.39 -49.24
C LYS A 74 -28.89 22.11 -49.37
N LEU A 75 -28.84 23.18 -50.18
CA LEU A 75 -27.59 23.93 -50.41
C LEU A 75 -27.20 24.73 -49.16
N THR A 76 -28.15 25.45 -48.56
CA THR A 76 -27.91 26.21 -47.33
C THR A 76 -27.44 25.31 -46.20
N PHE A 77 -28.10 24.16 -46.01
CA PHE A 77 -27.74 23.20 -44.96
C PHE A 77 -26.40 22.52 -45.26
N PHE A 78 -26.13 22.21 -46.53
CA PHE A 78 -24.82 21.72 -46.97
C PHE A 78 -23.71 22.72 -46.62
N LEU A 79 -23.87 24.01 -46.94
CA LEU A 79 -22.86 25.04 -46.66
C LEU A 79 -22.62 25.16 -45.15
N ILE A 80 -23.69 25.22 -44.33
CA ILE A 80 -23.57 25.29 -42.87
C ILE A 80 -22.80 24.06 -42.32
N ARG A 81 -23.15 22.84 -42.76
CA ARG A 81 -22.51 21.62 -42.26
C ARG A 81 -21.08 21.44 -42.75
N PHE A 82 -20.86 21.51 -44.06
CA PHE A 82 -19.60 21.08 -44.69
C PHE A 82 -18.55 22.18 -44.82
N ILE A 83 -18.95 23.46 -44.80
CA ILE A 83 -17.99 24.57 -44.84
C ILE A 83 -17.64 25.05 -43.44
N VAL A 84 -18.58 25.00 -42.50
CA VAL A 84 -18.35 25.53 -41.15
C VAL A 84 -18.10 24.41 -40.15
N THR A 85 -19.10 23.58 -39.85
CA THR A 85 -19.00 22.66 -38.70
C THR A 85 -18.02 21.51 -38.96
N PHE A 86 -18.09 20.85 -40.12
CA PHE A 86 -17.26 19.69 -40.43
C PHE A 86 -15.76 20.03 -40.45
N PRO A 87 -15.28 21.10 -41.13
CA PRO A 87 -13.85 21.43 -41.13
C PRO A 87 -13.33 21.76 -39.73
N ILE A 88 -14.14 22.45 -38.91
CA ILE A 88 -13.78 22.76 -37.52
C ILE A 88 -13.68 21.47 -36.68
N ALA A 89 -14.66 20.58 -36.78
CA ALA A 89 -14.66 19.30 -36.07
C ALA A 89 -13.47 18.42 -36.49
N PHE A 90 -13.22 18.33 -37.80
CA PHE A 90 -12.11 17.56 -38.36
C PHE A 90 -10.75 18.16 -37.96
N PHE A 91 -10.61 19.48 -37.98
CA PHE A 91 -9.39 20.16 -37.53
C PHE A 91 -9.11 19.92 -36.05
N ILE A 92 -10.13 20.00 -35.19
CA ILE A 92 -10.00 19.69 -33.77
C ILE A 92 -9.62 18.22 -33.58
N PHE A 93 -10.23 17.30 -34.34
CA PHE A 93 -9.86 15.89 -34.35
C PHE A 93 -8.37 15.68 -34.67
N LEU A 94 -7.85 16.31 -35.72
CA LEU A 94 -6.42 16.24 -36.07
C LEU A 94 -5.51 16.80 -34.96
N ILE A 95 -5.89 17.92 -34.35
CA ILE A 95 -5.10 18.53 -33.26
C ILE A 95 -5.05 17.63 -32.02
N THR A 96 -6.01 16.72 -31.80
CA THR A 96 -5.97 15.80 -30.64
C THR A 96 -4.73 14.89 -30.61
N TYR A 97 -3.99 14.77 -31.72
CA TYR A 97 -2.72 14.04 -31.79
C TYR A 97 -1.49 14.90 -31.49
N ASN A 98 -1.67 16.21 -31.32
CA ASN A 98 -0.61 17.16 -30.99
C ASN A 98 -0.56 17.46 -29.48
N LYS A 99 0.65 17.63 -28.94
CA LYS A 99 0.91 17.98 -27.53
C LYS A 99 0.26 19.30 -27.11
N GLN A 100 0.09 20.26 -28.03
CA GLN A 100 -0.53 21.55 -27.73
C GLN A 100 -2.01 21.42 -27.33
N PHE A 101 -2.70 20.35 -27.75
CA PHE A 101 -4.09 20.09 -27.41
C PHE A 101 -4.30 19.99 -25.90
N ALA A 102 -3.37 19.34 -25.18
CA ALA A 102 -3.48 19.10 -23.74
C ALA A 102 -3.71 20.38 -22.92
N LYS A 103 -3.18 21.52 -23.36
CA LYS A 103 -3.32 22.80 -22.65
C LYS A 103 -4.72 23.40 -22.77
N ASN A 104 -5.35 23.28 -23.93
CA ASN A 104 -6.56 24.04 -24.30
C ASN A 104 -7.76 23.14 -24.68
N TRP A 105 -7.67 21.82 -24.53
CA TRP A 105 -8.68 20.88 -25.04
C TRP A 105 -10.10 21.15 -24.54
N GLN A 106 -10.28 21.53 -23.28
CA GLN A 106 -11.60 21.88 -22.72
C GLN A 106 -12.21 23.10 -23.42
N LEU A 107 -11.40 24.11 -23.76
CA LEU A 107 -11.88 25.29 -24.50
C LEU A 107 -12.20 24.92 -25.96
N LEU A 108 -11.36 24.11 -26.60
CA LEU A 108 -11.58 23.68 -27.99
C LEU A 108 -12.86 22.87 -28.13
N LEU A 109 -13.09 21.92 -27.22
CA LEU A 109 -14.32 21.11 -27.22
C LEU A 109 -15.55 21.96 -26.88
N PHE A 110 -15.43 22.91 -25.96
CA PHE A 110 -16.49 23.88 -25.67
C PHE A 110 -16.87 24.66 -26.94
N LEU A 111 -15.88 25.23 -27.64
CA LEU A 111 -16.12 25.98 -28.88
C LEU A 111 -16.74 25.10 -29.97
N LEU A 112 -16.32 23.83 -30.09
CA LEU A 112 -16.91 22.89 -31.03
C LEU A 112 -18.40 22.66 -30.76
N VAL A 113 -18.77 22.46 -29.49
CA VAL A 113 -20.19 22.31 -29.10
C VAL A 113 -20.97 23.57 -29.44
N GLN A 114 -20.42 24.76 -29.19
CA GLN A 114 -21.08 26.02 -29.54
C GLN A 114 -21.26 26.18 -31.05
N VAL A 115 -20.25 25.87 -31.86
CA VAL A 115 -20.34 25.90 -33.32
C VAL A 115 -21.44 24.95 -33.81
N ALA A 116 -21.50 23.73 -33.27
CA ALA A 116 -22.54 22.77 -33.62
C ALA A 116 -23.94 23.28 -33.25
N GLY A 117 -24.11 23.86 -32.05
CA GLY A 117 -25.37 24.44 -31.61
C GLY A 117 -25.83 25.61 -32.48
N ILE A 118 -24.93 26.56 -32.74
CA ILE A 118 -25.20 27.73 -33.59
C ILE A 118 -25.55 27.28 -35.02
N ALA A 119 -24.89 26.25 -35.55
CA ALA A 119 -25.21 25.69 -36.86
C ALA A 119 -26.66 25.17 -36.92
N ILE A 120 -27.15 24.47 -35.89
CA ILE A 120 -28.55 24.05 -35.83
C ILE A 120 -29.49 25.27 -35.74
N ILE A 121 -29.19 26.26 -34.88
CA ILE A 121 -30.01 27.49 -34.77
C ILE A 121 -30.10 28.23 -36.11
N ALA A 122 -28.98 28.33 -36.84
CA ALA A 122 -28.95 28.92 -38.17
C ALA A 122 -29.80 28.12 -39.16
N MET A 123 -29.78 26.78 -39.12
CA MET A 123 -30.63 25.94 -39.96
C MET A 123 -32.13 26.14 -39.64
N ILE A 124 -32.49 26.28 -38.36
CA ILE A 124 -33.86 26.63 -37.96
C ILE A 124 -34.27 27.97 -38.58
N PHE A 125 -33.42 29.00 -38.44
CA PHE A 125 -33.67 30.34 -38.98
C PHE A 125 -33.95 30.35 -40.49
N TYR A 126 -33.16 29.60 -41.27
CA TYR A 126 -33.31 29.54 -42.73
C TYR A 126 -34.39 28.56 -43.21
N SER A 127 -34.89 27.68 -42.34
CA SER A 127 -35.93 26.72 -42.69
C SER A 127 -37.31 27.36 -42.83
N SER A 128 -38.21 26.73 -43.59
CA SER A 128 -39.60 27.21 -43.73
C SER A 128 -40.38 27.12 -42.42
N LYS A 129 -41.40 27.98 -42.25
CA LYS A 129 -42.24 28.02 -41.04
C LYS A 129 -42.82 26.65 -40.66
N THR A 130 -43.15 25.81 -41.64
CA THR A 130 -43.71 24.47 -41.41
C THR A 130 -42.71 23.53 -40.72
N TYR A 131 -41.41 23.73 -40.96
CA TYR A 131 -40.35 22.86 -40.48
C TYR A 131 -39.65 23.35 -39.22
N GLN A 132 -39.73 24.66 -38.93
CA GLN A 132 -39.14 25.27 -37.75
C GLN A 132 -39.57 24.59 -36.44
N TYR A 133 -40.80 24.09 -36.36
CA TYR A 133 -41.35 23.40 -35.18
C TYR A 133 -40.65 22.09 -34.81
N ASN A 134 -40.09 21.37 -35.78
CA ASN A 134 -39.55 20.03 -35.52
C ASN A 134 -38.03 20.02 -35.38
N TYR A 135 -37.36 21.06 -35.89
CA TYR A 135 -35.90 21.06 -36.02
C TYR A 135 -35.17 21.42 -34.71
N TYR A 136 -35.88 21.91 -33.68
CA TYR A 136 -35.32 22.10 -32.33
C TYR A 136 -34.81 20.80 -31.71
N VAL A 137 -35.35 19.64 -32.13
CA VAL A 137 -34.89 18.32 -31.68
C VAL A 137 -33.40 18.10 -32.01
N GLY A 138 -32.88 18.74 -33.06
CA GLY A 138 -31.45 18.78 -33.35
C GLY A 138 -30.62 19.39 -32.20
N LEU A 139 -31.14 20.39 -31.50
CA LEU A 139 -30.48 21.00 -30.35
C LEU A 139 -30.42 20.05 -29.15
N LEU A 140 -31.42 19.17 -28.98
CA LEU A 140 -31.38 18.11 -27.96
C LEU A 140 -30.23 17.14 -28.20
N LEU A 141 -29.97 16.77 -29.46
CA LEU A 141 -28.82 15.94 -29.83
C LEU A 141 -27.49 16.64 -29.52
N VAL A 142 -27.41 17.96 -29.74
CA VAL A 142 -26.23 18.74 -29.34
C VAL A 142 -26.04 18.75 -27.82
N LEU A 143 -27.12 18.90 -27.03
CA LEU A 143 -27.03 18.77 -25.57
C LEU A 143 -26.59 17.37 -25.14
N MET A 144 -27.10 16.33 -25.79
CA MET A 144 -26.71 14.95 -25.52
C MET A 144 -25.20 14.78 -25.77
N TYR A 145 -24.69 15.29 -26.89
CA TYR A 145 -23.26 15.28 -27.16
C TYR A 145 -22.46 16.07 -26.11
N ASN A 146 -22.91 17.30 -25.79
CA ASN A 146 -22.28 18.16 -24.78
C ASN A 146 -22.12 17.46 -23.43
N TYR A 147 -23.16 16.79 -22.94
CA TYR A 147 -23.13 16.22 -21.58
C TYR A 147 -22.60 14.78 -21.51
N MET A 148 -22.71 13.99 -22.59
CA MET A 148 -22.33 12.57 -22.57
C MET A 148 -21.02 12.26 -23.30
N PHE A 149 -20.73 12.94 -24.40
CA PHE A 149 -19.68 12.55 -25.34
C PHE A 149 -18.49 13.52 -25.39
N SER A 150 -18.70 14.79 -25.06
CA SER A 150 -17.66 15.84 -25.17
C SER A 150 -16.54 15.70 -24.13
N LYS A 151 -16.78 15.01 -23.00
CA LYS A 151 -15.88 14.99 -21.82
C LYS A 151 -15.50 16.41 -21.32
N LEU A 152 -16.38 17.38 -21.52
CA LEU A 152 -16.28 18.66 -20.83
C LEU A 152 -16.51 18.45 -19.34
N ARG A 153 -15.72 19.14 -18.51
CA ARG A 153 -15.98 19.24 -17.08
C ARG A 153 -17.35 19.89 -16.84
N PHE A 154 -17.99 19.52 -15.75
CA PHE A 154 -19.33 19.93 -15.35
C PHE A 154 -19.59 21.43 -15.53
N ILE A 155 -18.67 22.29 -15.08
CA ILE A 155 -18.82 23.75 -15.22
C ILE A 155 -18.82 24.19 -16.69
N TRP A 156 -17.91 23.64 -17.50
CA TRP A 156 -17.81 23.96 -18.93
C TRP A 156 -19.01 23.43 -19.70
N ALA A 157 -19.44 22.19 -19.42
CA ALA A 157 -20.62 21.59 -20.02
C ALA A 157 -21.90 22.37 -19.67
N THR A 158 -22.05 22.77 -18.41
CA THR A 158 -23.17 23.59 -17.93
C THR A 158 -23.19 24.96 -18.60
N LEU A 159 -22.03 25.62 -18.68
CA LEU A 159 -21.91 26.91 -19.34
C LEU A 159 -22.27 26.80 -20.83
N SER A 160 -21.80 25.75 -21.50
CA SER A 160 -22.11 25.47 -22.92
C SER A 160 -23.61 25.28 -23.12
N GLY A 161 -24.22 24.44 -22.29
CA GLY A 161 -25.65 24.16 -22.36
C GLY A 161 -26.51 25.39 -22.14
N TRP A 162 -26.24 26.19 -21.10
CA TRP A 162 -27.02 27.40 -20.84
C TRP A 162 -26.78 28.49 -21.87
N LEU A 163 -25.54 28.65 -22.36
CA LEU A 163 -25.25 29.58 -23.44
C LEU A 163 -26.05 29.22 -24.70
N GLN A 164 -26.11 27.93 -25.05
CA GLN A 164 -26.89 27.47 -26.19
C GLN A 164 -28.40 27.63 -25.97
N PHE A 165 -28.90 27.36 -24.76
CA PHE A 165 -30.28 27.64 -24.37
C PHE A 165 -30.63 29.11 -24.55
N THR A 166 -29.79 30.02 -24.04
CA THR A 166 -30.02 31.46 -24.16
C THR A 166 -29.98 31.92 -25.61
N LEU A 167 -29.05 31.41 -26.43
CA LEU A 167 -29.00 31.74 -27.86
C LEU A 167 -30.26 31.27 -28.60
N TYR A 168 -30.75 30.07 -28.30
CA TYR A 168 -31.98 29.56 -28.91
C TYR A 168 -33.22 30.32 -28.43
N ALA A 169 -33.33 30.64 -27.14
CA ALA A 169 -34.43 31.44 -26.60
C ALA A 169 -34.44 32.86 -27.19
N PHE A 170 -33.27 33.46 -27.38
CA PHE A 170 -33.13 34.75 -28.05
C PHE A 170 -33.56 34.64 -29.52
N ALA A 171 -33.13 33.60 -30.23
CA ALA A 171 -33.53 33.36 -31.62
C ALA A 171 -35.04 33.18 -31.76
N LEU A 172 -35.65 32.39 -30.88
CA LEU A 172 -37.10 32.17 -30.81
C LEU A 172 -37.88 33.47 -30.64
N TYR A 173 -37.45 34.33 -29.71
CA TYR A 173 -38.18 35.55 -29.37
C TYR A 173 -38.08 36.63 -30.45
N PHE A 174 -36.90 36.80 -31.06
CA PHE A 174 -36.64 37.92 -31.98
C PHE A 174 -36.76 37.57 -33.47
N TYR A 175 -36.53 36.32 -33.84
CA TYR A 175 -36.34 35.94 -35.25
C TYR A 175 -37.29 34.88 -35.76
N PHE A 176 -37.80 34.00 -34.88
CA PHE A 176 -38.67 32.91 -35.31
C PHE A 176 -40.15 33.30 -35.18
N ASP A 177 -40.93 32.96 -36.20
CA ASP A 177 -42.37 33.21 -36.23
C ASP A 177 -43.12 31.94 -35.80
N ILE A 178 -42.89 31.54 -34.54
CA ILE A 178 -43.43 30.32 -33.93
C ILE A 178 -44.52 30.73 -32.93
N PRO A 179 -45.73 30.13 -32.95
CA PRO A 179 -46.78 30.42 -31.98
C PRO A 179 -46.30 30.19 -30.55
N PHE A 180 -46.81 31.00 -29.62
CA PHE A 180 -46.39 30.99 -28.22
C PHE A 180 -46.43 29.59 -27.60
N GLU A 181 -47.50 28.82 -27.84
CA GLU A 181 -47.70 27.47 -27.30
C GLU A 181 -46.56 26.52 -27.66
N ASN A 182 -46.13 26.52 -28.93
CA ASN A 182 -45.03 25.68 -29.40
C ASN A 182 -43.69 26.17 -28.85
N SER A 183 -43.44 27.48 -28.90
CA SER A 183 -42.20 28.06 -28.38
C SER A 183 -42.00 27.80 -26.88
N TYR A 184 -43.10 27.83 -26.11
CA TYR A 184 -43.09 27.54 -24.68
C TYR A 184 -42.80 26.06 -24.42
N MET A 185 -43.42 25.15 -25.17
CA MET A 185 -43.12 23.72 -25.10
C MET A 185 -41.65 23.43 -25.43
N ASP A 186 -41.13 23.98 -26.53
CA ASP A 186 -39.75 23.74 -26.98
C ASP A 186 -38.75 24.21 -25.93
N LEU A 187 -38.94 25.43 -25.37
CA LEU A 187 -38.10 25.95 -24.31
C LEU A 187 -38.19 25.11 -23.03
N PHE A 188 -39.38 24.65 -22.65
CA PHE A 188 -39.56 23.82 -21.47
C PHE A 188 -38.85 22.47 -21.60
N PHE A 189 -39.01 21.78 -22.73
CA PHE A 189 -38.32 20.51 -22.98
C PHE A 189 -36.80 20.71 -23.10
N TYR A 190 -36.37 21.78 -23.76
CA TYR A 190 -34.94 22.06 -23.93
C TYR A 190 -34.26 22.40 -22.60
N ALA A 191 -34.88 23.22 -21.75
CA ALA A 191 -34.40 23.51 -20.40
C ALA A 191 -34.37 22.25 -19.53
N SER A 192 -35.42 21.42 -19.60
CA SER A 192 -35.51 20.17 -18.84
C SER A 192 -34.39 19.20 -19.23
N ALA A 193 -34.20 18.97 -20.53
CA ALA A 193 -33.10 18.15 -21.04
C ALA A 193 -31.73 18.70 -20.61
N ASN A 194 -31.57 20.03 -20.56
CA ASN A 194 -30.37 20.68 -20.08
C ASN A 194 -30.08 20.33 -18.61
N VAL A 195 -31.08 20.43 -17.73
CA VAL A 195 -30.95 20.10 -16.30
C VAL A 195 -30.64 18.61 -16.08
N PHE A 196 -31.27 17.71 -16.85
CA PHE A 196 -30.92 16.29 -16.81
C PHE A 196 -29.47 16.05 -17.26
N GLY A 197 -29.05 16.71 -18.34
CA GLY A 197 -27.67 16.66 -18.83
C GLY A 197 -26.66 17.20 -17.82
N MET A 198 -26.96 18.31 -17.14
CA MET A 198 -26.14 18.85 -16.05
C MET A 198 -25.98 17.83 -14.92
N THR A 199 -27.06 17.15 -14.54
CA THR A 199 -27.03 16.10 -13.51
C THR A 199 -26.13 14.95 -13.95
N ALA A 200 -26.24 14.50 -15.20
CA ALA A 200 -25.37 13.47 -15.75
C ALA A 200 -23.90 13.90 -15.72
N ALA A 201 -23.58 15.10 -16.22
CA ALA A 201 -22.21 15.62 -16.27
C ALA A 201 -21.60 15.81 -14.87
N TYR A 202 -22.40 16.24 -13.89
CA TYR A 202 -21.98 16.33 -12.49
C TYR A 202 -21.52 14.96 -11.97
N PHE A 203 -22.36 13.92 -12.15
CA PHE A 203 -22.02 12.58 -11.66
C PHE A 203 -20.86 11.96 -12.45
N THR A 204 -20.78 12.16 -13.76
CA THR A 204 -19.66 11.69 -14.57
C THR A 204 -18.34 12.29 -14.07
N GLU A 205 -18.26 13.61 -13.86
CA GLU A 205 -17.04 14.23 -13.32
C GLU A 205 -16.76 13.76 -11.88
N TYR A 206 -17.79 13.66 -11.03
CA TYR A 206 -17.65 13.15 -9.67
C TYR A 206 -17.04 11.74 -9.64
N TYR A 207 -17.53 10.83 -10.49
CA TYR A 207 -17.02 9.48 -10.56
C TYR A 207 -15.59 9.41 -11.10
N SER A 208 -15.24 10.23 -12.09
CA SER A 208 -13.85 10.34 -12.55
C SER A 208 -12.91 10.87 -11.45
N ARG A 209 -13.36 11.83 -10.64
CA ARG A 209 -12.59 12.34 -9.49
C ARG A 209 -12.45 11.29 -8.39
N ARG A 210 -13.50 10.51 -8.13
CA ARG A 210 -13.47 9.39 -7.19
C ARG A 210 -12.50 8.30 -7.64
N GLU A 211 -12.52 7.93 -8.91
CA GLU A 211 -11.61 6.94 -9.49
C GLU A 211 -10.15 7.39 -9.34
N PHE A 212 -9.85 8.64 -9.72
CA PHE A 212 -8.54 9.24 -9.50
C PHE A 212 -8.12 9.21 -8.02
N TYR A 213 -9.03 9.56 -7.10
CA TYR A 213 -8.74 9.54 -5.67
C TYR A 213 -8.41 8.13 -5.15
N ILE A 214 -9.11 7.09 -5.63
CA ILE A 214 -8.82 5.70 -5.27
C ILE A 214 -7.44 5.29 -5.79
N ILE A 215 -7.10 5.64 -7.04
CA ILE A 215 -5.77 5.37 -7.62
C ILE A 215 -4.67 6.07 -6.80
N PHE A 216 -4.92 7.33 -6.40
CA PHE A 216 -4.00 8.09 -5.55
C PHE A 216 -3.76 7.40 -4.20
N LEU A 217 -4.81 6.92 -3.53
CA LEU A 217 -4.68 6.19 -2.26
C LEU A 217 -3.91 4.87 -2.44
N LEU A 218 -4.23 4.09 -3.47
CA LEU A 218 -3.52 2.85 -3.78
C LEU A 218 -2.02 3.08 -4.00
N ASN A 219 -1.66 4.13 -4.73
CA ASN A 219 -0.26 4.48 -4.96
C ASN A 219 0.44 4.93 -3.66
N ASN A 220 -0.27 5.60 -2.74
CA ASN A 220 0.28 5.94 -1.43
C ASN A 220 0.52 4.71 -0.57
N GLU A 221 -0.45 3.80 -0.50
CA GLU A 221 -0.32 2.56 0.26
C GLU A 221 0.79 1.66 -0.32
N LYS A 222 0.86 1.53 -1.66
CA LYS A 222 1.96 0.80 -2.31
C LYS A 222 3.32 1.35 -1.92
N ARG A 223 3.51 2.68 -1.93
CA ARG A 223 4.78 3.31 -1.50
C ARG A 223 5.13 3.04 -0.04
N LYS A 224 4.13 3.02 0.86
CA LYS A 224 4.35 2.67 2.28
C LYS A 224 4.78 1.21 2.43
N VAL A 225 4.11 0.30 1.73
CA VAL A 225 4.43 -1.12 1.74
C VAL A 225 5.85 -1.36 1.21
N GLU A 226 6.22 -0.74 0.10
CA GLU A 226 7.58 -0.82 -0.46
C GLU A 226 8.62 -0.30 0.54
N HIS A 227 8.34 0.81 1.21
CA HIS A 227 9.23 1.36 2.23
C HIS A 227 9.42 0.43 3.44
N PHE A 228 8.33 -0.13 3.98
CA PHE A 228 8.42 -1.07 5.09
C PHE A 228 9.09 -2.38 4.69
N ASN A 229 8.85 -2.89 3.48
CA ASN A 229 9.53 -4.06 2.97
C ASN A 229 11.04 -3.85 2.89
N GLN A 230 11.50 -2.70 2.38
CA GLN A 230 12.94 -2.36 2.35
C GLN A 230 13.54 -2.29 3.76
N GLN A 231 12.83 -1.68 4.72
CA GLN A 231 13.30 -1.64 6.11
C GLN A 231 13.37 -3.05 6.74
N LEU A 232 12.38 -3.90 6.45
CA LEU A 232 12.36 -5.28 6.93
C LEU A 232 13.51 -6.09 6.34
N GLU A 233 13.81 -5.95 5.05
CA GLU A 233 14.93 -6.62 4.40
C GLU A 233 16.26 -6.25 5.06
N ILE A 234 16.51 -4.95 5.30
CA ILE A 234 17.71 -4.48 6.00
C ILE A 234 17.80 -5.12 7.39
N LYS A 235 16.70 -5.09 8.15
CA LYS A 235 16.66 -5.64 9.50
C LYS A 235 16.86 -7.17 9.53
N VAL A 236 16.30 -7.88 8.56
CA VAL A 236 16.49 -9.32 8.41
C VAL A 236 17.95 -9.63 8.08
N GLU A 237 18.59 -8.85 7.21
CA GLU A 237 20.00 -9.03 6.87
C GLU A 237 20.90 -8.80 8.11
N GLU A 238 20.68 -7.72 8.86
CA GLU A 238 21.39 -7.41 10.10
C GLU A 238 21.27 -8.54 11.12
N ARG A 239 20.05 -8.99 11.40
CA ARG A 239 19.80 -10.09 12.36
C ARG A 239 20.37 -11.41 11.87
N THR A 240 20.37 -11.66 10.56
CA THR A 240 20.98 -12.87 9.99
C THR A 240 22.50 -12.85 10.16
N LYS A 241 23.15 -11.69 9.98
CA LYS A 241 24.60 -11.53 10.24
C LYS A 241 24.92 -11.72 11.72
N GLU A 242 24.16 -11.09 12.61
CA GLU A 242 24.32 -11.21 14.06
C GLU A 242 24.14 -12.67 14.52
N LEU A 243 23.10 -13.36 14.05
CA LEU A 243 22.86 -14.77 14.37
C LEU A 243 23.96 -15.68 13.84
N LYS A 244 24.51 -15.41 12.65
CA LYS A 244 25.66 -16.17 12.13
C LYS A 244 26.89 -15.99 13.02
N GLU A 245 27.15 -14.77 13.48
CA GLU A 245 28.28 -14.47 14.35
C GLU A 245 28.12 -15.13 15.74
N ILE A 246 26.94 -14.99 16.36
CA ILE A 246 26.62 -15.65 17.64
C ILE A 246 26.74 -17.17 17.51
N ASN A 247 26.23 -17.74 16.41
CA ASN A 247 26.31 -19.19 16.19
C ASN A 247 27.77 -19.65 16.06
N LYS A 248 28.61 -18.89 15.34
CA LYS A 248 30.05 -19.16 15.26
C LYS A 248 30.72 -19.14 16.64
N GLN A 249 30.43 -18.13 17.45
CA GLN A 249 30.95 -18.01 18.83
C GLN A 249 30.48 -19.17 19.71
N LEU A 250 29.21 -19.59 19.60
CA LEU A 250 28.67 -20.74 20.33
C LEU A 250 29.37 -22.04 19.92
N ILE A 251 29.64 -22.23 18.63
CA ILE A 251 30.40 -23.39 18.14
C ILE A 251 31.82 -23.41 18.73
N GLU A 252 32.51 -22.27 18.75
CA GLU A 252 33.86 -22.15 19.33
C GLU A 252 33.85 -22.42 20.83
N LYS A 253 32.89 -21.83 21.57
CA LYS A 253 32.74 -22.04 23.01
C LYS A 253 32.42 -23.50 23.35
N ASN A 254 31.53 -24.15 22.58
CA ASN A 254 31.24 -25.58 22.75
C ASN A 254 32.46 -26.46 22.49
N LYS A 255 33.29 -26.13 21.49
CA LYS A 255 34.55 -26.86 21.25
C LYS A 255 35.52 -26.71 22.42
N ALA A 256 35.70 -25.50 22.94
CA ALA A 256 36.57 -25.24 24.08
C ALA A 256 36.08 -25.94 25.36
N LEU A 257 34.76 -25.89 25.61
CA LEU A 257 34.15 -26.58 26.74
C LEU A 257 34.37 -28.10 26.66
N ASN A 258 34.10 -28.70 25.50
CA ASN A 258 34.35 -30.13 25.27
C ASN A 258 35.83 -30.52 25.45
N ALA A 259 36.77 -29.65 25.08
CA ALA A 259 38.19 -29.88 25.28
C ALA A 259 38.56 -29.84 26.78
N SER A 260 38.05 -28.85 27.50
CA SER A 260 38.23 -28.72 28.95
C SER A 260 37.59 -29.89 29.72
N GLU A 261 36.40 -30.35 29.32
CA GLU A 261 35.78 -31.54 29.91
C GLU A 261 36.62 -32.80 29.70
N LYS A 262 37.24 -32.96 28.52
CA LYS A 262 38.17 -34.07 28.25
C LYS A 262 39.44 -33.98 29.11
N GLU A 263 40.03 -32.80 29.27
CA GLU A 263 41.19 -32.60 30.14
C GLU A 263 40.84 -32.88 31.61
N LEU A 264 39.71 -32.36 32.08
CA LEU A 264 39.22 -32.61 33.43
C LEU A 264 39.00 -34.11 33.67
N SER A 265 38.41 -34.81 32.69
CA SER A 265 38.23 -36.26 32.76
C SER A 265 39.56 -37.02 32.80
N ARG A 266 40.60 -36.55 32.08
CA ARG A 266 41.94 -37.15 32.14
C ARG A 266 42.58 -36.94 33.49
N HIS A 267 42.62 -35.70 33.98
CA HIS A 267 43.18 -35.39 35.30
C HIS A 267 42.46 -36.13 36.42
N LYS A 268 41.13 -36.26 36.33
CA LYS A 268 40.35 -37.06 37.29
C LYS A 268 40.80 -38.53 37.27
N SER A 269 40.98 -39.13 36.10
CA SER A 269 41.46 -40.51 35.97
C SER A 269 42.89 -40.68 36.52
N GLU A 270 43.79 -39.74 36.23
CA GLU A 270 45.17 -39.74 36.76
C GLU A 270 45.18 -39.62 38.29
N LEU A 271 44.36 -38.71 38.84
CA LEU A 271 44.19 -38.53 40.29
C LEU A 271 43.63 -39.80 40.94
N GLU A 272 42.62 -40.43 40.35
CA GLU A 272 42.06 -41.69 40.84
C GLU A 272 43.11 -42.81 40.88
N GLU A 273 43.92 -42.93 39.82
CA GLU A 273 45.02 -43.90 39.75
C GLU A 273 46.08 -43.63 40.82
N LEU A 274 46.49 -42.36 40.99
CA LEU A 274 47.50 -41.95 41.96
C LEU A 274 47.00 -42.14 43.40
N VAL A 275 45.74 -41.80 43.69
CA VAL A 275 45.09 -42.06 44.98
C VAL A 275 45.06 -43.57 45.26
N LYS A 276 44.70 -44.39 44.27
CA LYS A 276 44.70 -45.85 44.41
C LYS A 276 46.10 -46.39 44.72
N LEU A 277 47.11 -45.93 44.00
CA LEU A 277 48.51 -46.29 44.23
C LEU A 277 48.94 -45.91 45.66
N ARG A 278 48.67 -44.67 46.08
CA ARG A 278 49.06 -44.17 47.39
C ARG A 278 48.33 -44.88 48.54
N THR A 279 47.06 -45.24 48.32
CA THR A 279 46.29 -46.02 49.28
C THR A 279 46.91 -47.40 49.46
N HIS A 280 47.33 -48.04 48.37
CA HIS A 280 48.03 -49.33 48.41
C HIS A 280 49.39 -49.25 49.12
N GLU A 281 50.19 -48.22 48.82
CA GLU A 281 51.46 -47.96 49.51
C GLU A 281 51.27 -47.76 51.01
N LEU A 282 50.30 -46.93 51.42
CA LEU A 282 49.99 -46.70 52.83
C LEU A 282 49.56 -47.99 53.51
N GLN A 283 48.72 -48.79 52.86
CA GLN A 283 48.25 -50.06 53.42
C GLN A 283 49.41 -51.04 53.63
N SER A 284 50.34 -51.13 52.68
CA SER A 284 51.58 -51.90 52.84
C SER A 284 52.45 -51.38 53.98
N GLN A 285 52.60 -50.05 54.13
CA GLN A 285 53.34 -49.47 55.25
C GLN A 285 52.67 -49.76 56.60
N TYR A 286 51.34 -49.66 56.69
CA TYR A 286 50.59 -50.00 57.90
C TYR A 286 50.78 -51.46 58.29
N GLU A 287 50.79 -52.38 57.32
CA GLU A 287 51.02 -53.81 57.53
C GLU A 287 52.44 -54.06 58.07
N GLN A 288 53.46 -53.46 57.47
CA GLN A 288 54.84 -53.52 57.95
C GLN A 288 55.03 -52.93 59.36
N LEU A 289 54.37 -51.81 59.65
CA LEU A 289 54.36 -51.21 60.99
C LEU A 289 53.67 -52.12 62.01
N GLY A 290 52.59 -52.80 61.62
CA GLY A 290 51.91 -53.81 62.41
C GLY A 290 52.84 -54.97 62.78
N GLU A 291 53.55 -55.53 61.80
CA GLU A 291 54.54 -56.60 62.01
C GLU A 291 55.67 -56.16 62.95
N LYS A 292 56.25 -54.98 62.72
CA LYS A 292 57.29 -54.42 63.61
C LYS A 292 56.80 -54.18 65.04
N ASN A 293 55.56 -53.72 65.20
CA ASN A 293 54.97 -53.54 66.52
C ASN A 293 54.76 -54.88 67.24
N GLU A 294 54.33 -55.93 66.53
CA GLU A 294 54.27 -57.27 67.12
C GLU A 294 55.66 -57.78 67.54
N GLU A 295 56.67 -57.54 66.71
CA GLU A 295 58.06 -57.92 67.01
C GLU A 295 58.60 -57.19 68.24
N LEU A 296 58.36 -55.87 68.33
CA LEU A 296 58.69 -55.05 69.50
C LEU A 296 57.95 -55.53 70.75
N LYS A 297 56.68 -55.92 70.62
CA LYS A 297 55.89 -56.46 71.74
C LYS A 297 56.46 -57.80 72.23
N LYS A 298 56.83 -58.70 71.32
CA LYS A 298 57.54 -59.95 71.66
C LYS A 298 58.86 -59.67 72.37
N PHE A 299 59.63 -58.69 71.89
CA PHE A 299 60.89 -58.30 72.50
C PHE A 299 60.67 -57.72 73.91
N ASN A 300 59.67 -56.86 74.07
CA ASN A 300 59.27 -56.29 75.36
C ASN A 300 58.84 -57.38 76.36
N ASP A 301 57.99 -58.32 75.94
CA ASP A 301 57.56 -59.46 76.78
C ASP A 301 58.75 -60.32 77.21
N LEU A 302 59.74 -60.51 76.32
CA LEU A 302 60.99 -61.22 76.62
C LEU A 302 61.85 -60.47 77.65
N PHE A 303 61.92 -59.14 77.54
CA PHE A 303 62.64 -58.28 78.49
C PHE A 303 61.97 -58.27 79.86
N VAL A 304 60.65 -58.13 79.92
CA VAL A 304 59.87 -58.21 81.17
C VAL A 304 60.06 -59.59 81.81
N GLY A 305 59.99 -60.66 81.02
CA GLY A 305 60.27 -62.02 81.50
C GLY A 305 61.68 -62.18 82.07
N ARG A 306 62.70 -61.59 81.43
CA ARG A 306 64.07 -61.57 81.94
C ARG A 306 64.21 -60.75 83.23
N GLU A 307 63.58 -59.59 83.32
CA GLU A 307 63.59 -58.77 84.55
C GLU A 307 62.95 -59.51 85.72
N PHE A 308 61.80 -60.15 85.50
CA PHE A 308 61.17 -61.00 86.52
C PHE A 308 62.09 -62.13 86.98
N ARG A 309 62.80 -62.77 86.04
CA ARG A 309 63.78 -63.83 86.36
C ARG A 309 64.99 -63.31 87.13
N ILE A 310 65.48 -62.12 86.78
CA ILE A 310 66.59 -61.47 87.49
C ILE A 310 66.15 -61.11 88.91
N LYS A 311 64.93 -60.61 89.09
CA LYS A 311 64.36 -60.31 90.41
C LYS A 311 64.22 -61.58 91.26
N GLU A 312 63.67 -62.66 90.69
CA GLU A 312 63.56 -63.96 91.36
C GLU A 312 64.93 -64.52 91.79
N LEU A 313 65.94 -64.45 90.92
CA LEU A 313 67.31 -64.84 91.25
C LEU A 313 67.93 -63.96 92.35
N ARG A 314 67.60 -62.66 92.36
CA ARG A 314 68.04 -61.73 93.40
C ARG A 314 67.41 -62.06 94.75
N ASP A 315 66.14 -62.39 94.76
CA ASP A 315 65.41 -62.82 95.96
C ASP A 315 66.00 -64.15 96.49
N GLN A 316 66.30 -65.11 95.61
CA GLN A 316 66.99 -66.36 95.97
C GLN A 316 68.40 -66.16 96.54
N ILE A 317 69.19 -65.24 95.96
CA ILE A 317 70.52 -64.87 96.50
C ILE A 317 70.39 -64.20 97.88
N THR A 318 69.33 -63.44 98.10
CA THR A 318 69.07 -62.77 99.38
C THR A 318 68.68 -63.78 100.46
N GLU A 319 67.87 -64.79 100.11
CA GLU A 319 67.51 -65.93 100.97
C GLU A 319 68.75 -66.79 101.32
N LEU A 320 69.60 -67.09 100.33
CA LEU A 320 70.85 -67.84 100.54
C LEU A 320 71.85 -67.07 101.42
N LYS A 321 71.94 -65.74 101.28
CA LYS A 321 72.76 -64.90 102.18
C LYS A 321 72.26 -64.91 103.62
N LYS A 322 70.94 -64.99 103.81
CA LYS A 322 70.31 -65.09 105.14
C LYS A 322 70.65 -66.43 105.79
N GLN A 323 70.58 -67.54 105.05
CA GLN A 323 70.99 -68.88 105.51
C GLN A 323 72.49 -68.97 105.85
N ILE A 324 73.36 -68.27 105.11
CA ILE A 324 74.80 -68.20 105.42
C ILE A 324 75.08 -67.35 106.68
N SER A 325 74.22 -66.37 107.00
CA SER A 325 74.38 -65.57 108.22
C SER A 325 73.98 -66.31 109.49
N GLU A 326 73.07 -67.28 109.41
CA GLU A 326 72.59 -68.09 110.55
C GLU A 326 73.55 -69.25 110.91
N LEU A 327 74.55 -69.56 110.06
CA LEU A 327 75.56 -70.61 110.28
C LEU A 327 76.86 -70.10 110.94
N ASN A 328 76.97 -68.80 111.25
CA ASN A 328 78.20 -68.15 111.73
C ASN A 328 78.15 -67.60 113.16
N THR A 329 77.20 -68.06 113.99
CA THR A 329 77.18 -67.75 115.43
C THR A 329 76.82 -68.99 116.24
N ASP A 330 77.87 -69.55 116.86
CA ASP A 330 77.96 -70.47 118.02
C ASP A 330 77.16 -71.78 118.04
#